data_AF-A0A842MJZ4-F1
#
_entry.id   AF-A0A842MJZ4-F1
#
_cell.length_a   1.000
_cell.length_b   1.000
_cell.length_c   1.000
_cell.angle_alpha   90.00
_cell.angle_beta   90.00
_cell.angle_gamma   90.00
#
_symmetry.space_group_name_H-M   'P 1'
#
loop_
_entity.id
_entity.type
_entity.pdbx_description
1 polymer ?
#
loop_
_entity_poly.entity_id
_entity_poly.type
_entity_poly.pdbx_seq_one_letter_code
_entity_poly.pdbx_strand_id
1 'polypeptide(L)'
;MKKIFIATALIINILLCGCISAGEIYGKMSDFFKKGERYEWVTIANMKEEFKWIDIFNSEIAKNVSIPVIIREKTKYLHIIIEVNFSNPVYSDVQFLSQGKLNLTILTPSEKIEKDYCTTAKSRSYEEYFYFEEPLPGEWNIILKLIGYGEYRILAEAYVA
;
A
#
# COMPACT_ATOMS: atom_id res chain seq x y z
N MET A 1 -44.20 -12.89 38.54
CA MET A 1 -43.31 -11.87 39.15
C MET A 1 -42.33 -12.43 40.18
N LYS A 2 -42.73 -13.27 41.15
CA LYS A 2 -41.79 -13.89 42.13
C LYS A 2 -40.61 -14.67 41.52
N LYS A 3 -40.83 -15.40 40.42
CA LYS A 3 -39.78 -16.20 39.77
C LYS A 3 -38.65 -15.36 39.14
N ILE A 4 -38.98 -14.14 38.67
CA ILE A 4 -38.00 -13.22 38.05
C ILE A 4 -37.10 -12.64 39.14
N PHE A 5 -37.68 -12.23 40.28
CA PHE A 5 -36.94 -11.73 41.44
C PHE A 5 -35.95 -12.75 42.02
N ILE A 6 -36.34 -14.03 42.05
CA ILE A 6 -35.46 -15.11 42.52
C ILE A 6 -34.28 -15.31 41.55
N ALA A 7 -34.52 -15.24 40.24
CA ALA A 7 -33.45 -15.35 39.25
C ALA A 7 -32.46 -14.18 39.31
N THR A 8 -32.93 -12.95 39.52
CA THR A 8 -32.05 -11.78 39.69
C THR A 8 -31.24 -11.86 40.98
N ALA A 9 -31.87 -12.28 42.08
CA ALA A 9 -31.18 -12.46 43.36
C ALA A 9 -30.13 -13.60 43.33
N LEU A 10 -30.33 -14.62 42.49
CA LEU A 10 -29.38 -15.70 42.29
C LEU A 10 -28.13 -15.23 41.55
N ILE A 11 -28.30 -14.43 40.48
CA ILE A 11 -27.18 -13.86 39.70
C ILE A 11 -26.36 -12.88 40.55
N ILE A 12 -27.03 -12.06 41.37
CA ILE A 12 -26.37 -11.11 42.27
C ILE A 12 -25.60 -11.85 43.38
N ASN A 13 -26.13 -12.96 43.91
CA ASN A 13 -25.40 -13.79 44.88
C ASN A 13 -24.17 -14.46 44.27
N ILE A 14 -24.23 -14.91 43.01
CA ILE A 14 -23.07 -15.48 42.30
C ILE A 14 -21.96 -14.42 42.14
N LEU A 15 -22.32 -13.15 41.92
CA LEU A 15 -21.37 -12.03 41.86
C LEU A 15 -20.76 -11.65 43.23
N LEU A 16 -21.48 -11.91 44.33
CA LEU A 16 -21.05 -11.51 45.68
C LEU A 16 -20.34 -12.63 46.47
N CYS A 17 -20.53 -13.92 46.11
CA CYS A 17 -20.06 -15.05 46.92
C CYS A 17 -18.87 -15.87 46.37
N GLY A 18 -18.22 -15.52 45.25
CA GLY A 18 -17.10 -16.37 44.81
C GLY A 18 -16.17 -15.85 43.72
N CYS A 19 -14.94 -15.55 44.12
CA CYS A 19 -13.70 -16.02 43.47
C CYS A 19 -13.46 -15.73 41.98
N ILE A 20 -13.95 -14.62 41.44
CA ILE A 20 -13.36 -14.05 40.23
C ILE A 20 -13.05 -12.60 40.56
N SER A 21 -11.77 -12.28 40.64
CA SER A 21 -11.38 -10.89 40.91
C SER A 21 -11.93 -10.03 39.78
N ALA A 22 -12.46 -8.84 40.08
CA ALA A 22 -12.91 -7.91 39.04
C ALA A 22 -11.80 -7.66 37.99
N GLY A 23 -10.53 -7.76 38.39
CA GLY A 23 -9.37 -7.70 37.50
C GLY A 23 -9.28 -8.81 36.46
N GLU A 24 -9.71 -10.05 36.75
CA GLU A 24 -9.74 -11.15 35.77
C GLU A 24 -10.84 -10.98 34.72
N ILE A 25 -11.99 -10.43 35.14
CA ILE A 25 -13.09 -10.11 34.22
C ILE A 25 -12.69 -8.92 33.33
N TYR A 26 -12.10 -7.87 33.92
CA TYR A 26 -11.59 -6.73 33.16
C TYR A 26 -10.43 -7.12 32.22
N GLY A 27 -9.53 -7.99 32.65
CA GLY A 27 -8.44 -8.51 31.81
C GLY A 27 -8.98 -9.27 30.60
N LYS A 28 -9.87 -10.24 30.84
CA LYS A 28 -10.53 -11.02 29.78
C LYS A 28 -11.39 -10.15 28.86
N MET A 29 -12.10 -9.15 29.39
CA MET A 29 -12.84 -8.19 28.55
C MET A 29 -11.90 -7.31 27.75
N SER A 30 -10.78 -6.85 28.31
CA SER A 30 -9.78 -6.07 27.56
C SER A 30 -9.16 -6.88 26.43
N ASP A 31 -8.91 -8.17 26.64
CA ASP A 31 -8.39 -9.06 25.60
C ASP A 31 -9.45 -9.42 24.55
N PHE A 32 -10.73 -9.40 24.91
CA PHE A 32 -11.84 -9.54 23.97
C PHE A 32 -12.11 -8.26 23.16
N PHE A 33 -11.81 -7.08 23.73
CA PHE A 33 -11.93 -5.77 23.07
C PHE A 33 -10.65 -5.33 22.35
N LYS A 34 -9.49 -5.94 22.63
CA LYS A 34 -8.35 -5.94 21.73
C LYS A 34 -8.77 -6.69 20.47
N LYS A 35 -9.38 -5.94 19.56
CA LYS A 35 -9.60 -6.31 18.16
C LYS A 35 -8.27 -6.91 17.70
N GLY A 36 -8.21 -8.23 17.60
CA GLY A 36 -6.95 -8.95 17.39
C GLY A 36 -6.18 -8.31 16.25
N GLU A 37 -4.87 -8.17 16.46
CA GLU A 37 -3.91 -7.74 15.43
C GLU A 37 -4.29 -8.42 14.12
N ARG A 38 -4.91 -7.67 13.20
CA ARG A 38 -5.34 -8.21 11.92
C ARG A 38 -4.13 -8.19 11.02
N TYR A 39 -3.45 -9.32 11.05
CA TYR A 39 -2.39 -9.73 10.16
C TYR A 39 -2.90 -9.81 8.71
N GLU A 40 -3.06 -8.66 8.08
CA GLU A 40 -3.60 -8.54 6.73
C GLU A 40 -2.74 -7.57 5.91
N TRP A 41 -2.56 -7.89 4.63
CA TRP A 41 -2.03 -6.94 3.67
C TRP A 41 -3.07 -5.84 3.44
N VAL A 42 -2.65 -4.60 3.62
CA VAL A 42 -3.47 -3.42 3.39
C VAL A 42 -2.91 -2.70 2.18
N THR A 43 -3.71 -2.63 1.11
CA THR A 43 -3.38 -1.79 -0.04
C THR A 43 -3.38 -0.32 0.39
N ILE A 44 -2.22 0.33 0.33
CA ILE A 44 -2.05 1.74 0.70
C ILE A 44 -2.18 2.63 -0.53
N ALA A 45 -1.70 2.18 -1.68
CA ALA A 45 -1.85 2.88 -2.94
C ALA A 45 -2.09 1.87 -4.07
N ASN A 46 -3.06 2.16 -4.93
CA ASN A 46 -3.27 1.43 -6.19
C ASN A 46 -3.76 2.42 -7.24
N MET A 47 -2.86 2.79 -8.14
CA MET A 47 -3.12 3.76 -9.20
C MET A 47 -2.80 3.11 -10.53
N LYS A 48 -3.73 3.24 -11.47
CA LYS A 48 -3.52 2.86 -12.87
C LYS A 48 -4.00 4.00 -13.76
N GLU A 49 -3.14 4.52 -14.61
CA GLU A 49 -3.48 5.59 -15.55
C GLU A 49 -2.78 5.42 -16.90
N GLU A 50 -3.34 6.08 -17.90
CA GLU A 50 -2.71 6.27 -19.21
C GLU A 50 -1.90 7.57 -19.24
N PHE A 51 -0.83 7.57 -20.03
CA PHE A 51 -0.04 8.76 -20.35
C PHE A 51 0.08 8.91 -21.87
N LYS A 52 0.03 10.16 -22.37
CA LYS A 52 -0.09 10.47 -23.81
C LYS A 52 0.99 11.44 -24.29
N TRP A 53 1.23 11.42 -25.62
CA TRP A 53 2.30 12.09 -26.37
C TRP A 53 2.32 13.63 -26.43
N ILE A 54 1.66 14.35 -25.53
CA ILE A 54 1.70 15.84 -25.56
C ILE A 54 3.13 16.40 -25.27
N ASP A 55 4.09 15.48 -25.06
CA ASP A 55 5.38 15.68 -24.44
C ASP A 55 6.60 15.45 -25.38
N ILE A 56 6.40 15.02 -26.63
CA ILE A 56 7.53 14.69 -27.52
C ILE A 56 8.21 15.93 -28.13
N PHE A 57 7.50 17.06 -28.24
CA PHE A 57 8.08 18.30 -28.76
C PHE A 57 8.82 19.13 -27.71
N ASN A 58 8.68 18.78 -26.42
CA ASN A 58 9.39 19.45 -25.34
C ASN A 58 9.76 18.43 -24.26
N SER A 59 11.04 18.05 -24.19
CA SER A 59 11.58 17.11 -23.19
C SER A 59 11.39 17.53 -21.73
N GLU A 60 10.93 18.76 -21.47
CA GLU A 60 10.55 19.26 -20.14
C GLU A 60 9.12 18.92 -19.74
N ILE A 61 8.25 18.60 -20.70
CA ILE A 61 6.90 18.13 -20.43
C ILE A 61 7.02 16.61 -20.40
N ALA A 62 7.07 16.04 -19.21
CA ALA A 62 6.96 14.60 -18.99
C ALA A 62 5.80 14.41 -18.02
N LYS A 63 4.98 13.37 -18.19
CA LYS A 63 3.98 13.02 -17.17
C LYS A 63 4.76 12.69 -15.88
N ASN A 64 4.62 13.58 -14.91
CA ASN A 64 5.20 13.44 -13.59
C ASN A 64 4.11 13.04 -12.61
N VAL A 65 4.23 11.84 -12.06
CA VAL A 65 3.29 11.23 -11.12
C VAL A 65 3.99 11.17 -9.78
N SER A 66 3.36 11.66 -8.73
CA SER A 66 3.86 11.58 -7.36
C SER A 66 2.77 10.99 -6.48
N ILE A 67 3.05 9.84 -5.87
CA ILE A 67 2.12 9.15 -4.97
C ILE A 67 2.73 9.14 -3.56
N PRO A 68 2.17 9.92 -2.63
CA PRO A 68 2.54 9.81 -1.23
C PRO A 68 1.99 8.50 -0.65
N VAL A 69 2.83 7.79 0.10
CA VAL A 69 2.49 6.56 0.82
C VAL A 69 2.85 6.77 2.28
N ILE A 70 1.86 6.65 3.17
CA ILE A 70 2.09 6.82 4.61
C ILE A 70 2.31 5.45 5.24
N ILE A 71 3.51 5.22 5.74
CA ILE A 71 3.87 3.99 6.46
C ILE A 71 3.63 4.20 7.95
N ARG A 72 2.78 3.36 8.54
CA ARG A 72 2.42 3.44 9.96
C ARG A 72 3.49 2.75 10.81
N GLU A 73 3.54 3.15 12.08
CA GLU A 73 4.28 2.40 13.09
C GLU A 73 3.85 0.92 13.11
N LYS A 74 4.79 0.02 13.39
CA LYS A 74 4.60 -1.45 13.41
C LYS A 74 4.29 -2.10 12.06
N THR A 75 4.42 -1.38 10.95
CA THR A 75 4.44 -2.02 9.63
C THR A 75 5.63 -2.98 9.56
N LYS A 76 5.35 -4.25 9.26
CA LYS A 76 6.39 -5.29 9.17
C LYS A 76 6.95 -5.44 7.78
N TYR A 77 6.10 -5.33 6.77
CA TYR A 77 6.52 -5.46 5.39
C TYR A 77 5.84 -4.40 4.54
N LEU A 78 6.56 -3.89 3.55
CA LEU A 78 6.05 -3.05 2.49
C LEU A 78 6.52 -3.65 1.17
N HIS A 79 5.59 -3.78 0.23
CA HIS A 79 5.94 -4.11 -1.14
C HIS A 79 5.35 -3.07 -2.09
N ILE A 80 6.13 -2.77 -3.12
CA ILE A 80 5.78 -1.79 -4.15
C ILE A 80 5.99 -2.46 -5.50
N ILE A 81 4.93 -2.52 -6.30
CA ILE A 81 4.94 -3.01 -7.68
C ILE A 81 4.74 -1.80 -8.59
N ILE A 82 5.64 -1.67 -9.57
CA ILE A 82 5.57 -0.63 -10.59
C ILE A 82 5.60 -1.30 -11.96
N GLU A 83 4.52 -1.12 -12.69
CA GLU A 83 4.35 -1.63 -14.05
C GLU A 83 4.22 -0.45 -14.99
N VAL A 84 4.95 -0.46 -16.10
CA VAL A 84 4.82 0.53 -17.17
C VAL A 84 4.83 -0.19 -18.51
N ASN A 85 3.80 0.02 -19.31
CA ASN A 85 3.68 -0.53 -20.65
C ASN A 85 3.65 0.60 -21.66
N PHE A 86 4.77 0.78 -22.37
CA PHE A 86 4.86 1.70 -23.49
C PHE A 86 4.14 1.13 -24.71
N SER A 87 3.48 1.99 -25.47
CA SER A 87 2.82 1.66 -26.73
C SER A 87 3.01 2.77 -27.76
N ASN A 88 2.76 2.45 -29.02
CA ASN A 88 2.75 3.44 -30.09
C ASN A 88 1.32 3.98 -30.29
N PRO A 89 1.12 5.31 -30.35
CA PRO A 89 -0.21 5.91 -30.46
C PRO A 89 -0.91 5.68 -31.81
N VAL A 90 -0.16 5.31 -32.86
CA VAL A 90 -0.67 5.05 -34.21
C VAL A 90 -0.83 3.54 -34.45
N TYR A 91 0.10 2.73 -33.93
CA TYR A 91 0.12 1.28 -34.12
C TYR A 91 0.46 0.54 -32.82
N SER A 92 -0.52 0.36 -31.93
CA SER A 92 -0.36 -0.29 -30.61
C SER A 92 0.26 -1.68 -30.65
N ASP A 93 0.09 -2.39 -31.77
CA ASP A 93 0.48 -3.79 -31.94
C ASP A 93 1.96 -3.94 -32.36
N VAL A 94 2.58 -2.84 -32.78
CA VAL A 94 3.94 -2.84 -33.29
C VAL A 94 4.92 -2.52 -32.16
N GLN A 95 5.42 -3.57 -31.51
CA GLN A 95 6.27 -3.44 -30.31
C GLN A 95 7.53 -2.60 -30.56
N PHE A 96 8.19 -2.73 -31.71
CA PHE A 96 9.43 -2.01 -32.00
C PHE A 96 9.23 -0.49 -32.14
N LEU A 97 8.00 -0.05 -32.44
CA LEU A 97 7.64 1.36 -32.53
C LEU A 97 7.15 1.95 -31.19
N SER A 98 7.04 1.11 -30.16
CA SER A 98 6.61 1.51 -28.81
C SER A 98 7.82 2.01 -28.03
N GLN A 99 8.14 3.29 -28.16
CA GLN A 99 9.31 3.92 -27.55
C GLN A 99 8.93 4.81 -26.35
N GLY A 100 9.76 4.81 -25.32
CA GLY A 100 9.61 5.68 -24.17
C GLY A 100 10.76 5.58 -23.16
N LYS A 101 10.73 6.51 -22.20
CA LYS A 101 11.66 6.59 -21.08
C LYS A 101 10.88 6.70 -19.78
N LEU A 102 11.39 6.02 -18.76
CA LEU A 102 10.92 6.08 -17.39
C LEU A 102 12.10 6.48 -16.49
N ASN A 103 11.86 7.41 -15.58
CA ASN A 103 12.68 7.63 -14.39
C ASN A 103 11.78 7.42 -13.16
N LEU A 104 12.15 6.44 -12.35
CA LEU A 104 11.49 6.10 -11.09
C LEU A 104 12.35 6.63 -9.95
N THR A 105 11.72 7.30 -9.00
CA THR A 105 12.32 7.67 -7.72
C THR A 105 11.40 7.22 -6.58
N ILE A 106 11.95 6.52 -5.59
CA ILE A 106 11.28 6.26 -4.31
C ILE A 106 12.03 7.08 -3.26
N LEU A 107 11.32 8.03 -2.64
CA LEU A 107 11.80 8.78 -1.50
C LEU A 107 11.31 8.10 -0.23
N THR A 108 12.25 7.64 0.59
CA THR A 108 11.99 7.11 1.93
C THR A 108 12.42 8.16 2.97
N PRO A 109 12.08 7.98 4.25
CA PRO A 109 12.57 8.86 5.31
C PRO A 109 14.10 8.92 5.44
N SER A 110 14.82 7.90 4.97
CA SER A 110 16.28 7.79 5.13
C SER A 110 17.07 7.87 3.83
N GLU A 111 16.47 7.48 2.70
CA GLU A 111 17.19 7.33 1.45
C GLU A 111 16.34 7.65 0.22
N LYS A 112 17.04 7.78 -0.91
CA LYS A 112 16.47 8.00 -2.22
C LYS A 112 16.90 6.86 -3.13
N ILE A 113 15.94 6.12 -3.66
CA ILE A 113 16.17 5.02 -4.62
C ILE A 113 15.79 5.54 -6.01
N GLU A 114 16.69 5.43 -6.98
CA GLU A 114 16.43 5.84 -8.37
C GLU A 114 16.68 4.70 -9.36
N LYS A 115 15.81 4.61 -10.36
CA LYS A 115 15.93 3.68 -11.48
C LYS A 115 15.57 4.38 -12.77
N ASP A 116 16.39 4.16 -13.80
CA ASP A 116 16.14 4.64 -15.15
C ASP A 116 15.88 3.48 -16.11
N TYR A 117 14.87 3.64 -16.94
CA TYR A 117 14.50 2.69 -17.97
C TYR A 117 14.27 3.40 -19.30
N CYS A 118 14.73 2.78 -20.38
CA CYS A 118 14.52 3.26 -21.75
C CYS A 118 14.23 2.04 -22.62
N THR A 119 13.21 2.13 -23.46
CA THR A 119 12.78 1.04 -24.35
C THR A 119 13.76 0.81 -25.50
N THR A 120 14.69 1.72 -25.77
CA THR A 120 15.68 1.55 -26.84
C THR A 120 16.48 0.26 -26.61
N ALA A 121 16.32 -0.72 -27.50
CA ALA A 121 16.87 -2.07 -27.41
C ALA A 121 16.44 -2.89 -26.17
N LYS A 122 15.36 -2.49 -25.50
CA LYS A 122 14.74 -3.22 -24.38
C LYS A 122 13.26 -3.49 -24.67
N SER A 123 12.59 -4.19 -23.76
CA SER A 123 11.15 -4.42 -23.84
C SER A 123 10.37 -3.10 -23.81
N ARG A 124 9.16 -3.10 -24.38
CA ARG A 124 8.21 -2.00 -24.17
C ARG A 124 7.58 -2.04 -22.77
N SER A 125 7.76 -3.13 -22.03
CA SER A 125 7.24 -3.33 -20.68
C SER A 125 8.36 -3.23 -19.66
N TYR A 126 8.13 -2.45 -18.62
CA TYR A 126 8.94 -2.37 -17.42
C TYR A 126 8.10 -2.84 -16.23
N GLU A 127 8.62 -3.79 -15.47
CA GLU A 127 8.03 -4.25 -14.22
C GLU A 127 9.14 -4.30 -13.18
N GLU A 128 8.89 -3.72 -12.02
CA GLU A 128 9.84 -3.70 -10.92
C GLU A 128 9.10 -3.95 -9.61
N TYR A 129 9.72 -4.77 -8.77
CA TYR A 129 9.22 -5.15 -7.46
C TYR A 129 10.21 -4.72 -6.39
N PHE A 130 9.74 -3.90 -5.45
CA PHE A 130 10.49 -3.51 -4.26
C PHE A 130 9.88 -4.18 -3.04
N TYR A 131 10.75 -4.68 -2.16
CA TYR A 131 10.36 -5.28 -0.90
C TYR A 131 11.21 -4.68 0.22
N PHE A 132 10.52 -4.23 1.27
CA PHE A 132 11.13 -3.63 2.44
C PHE A 132 10.65 -4.39 3.68
N GLU A 133 11.60 -4.95 4.41
CA GLU A 133 11.38 -5.49 5.74
C GLU A 133 11.55 -4.37 6.78
N GLU A 134 10.61 -4.30 7.72
CA GLU A 134 10.53 -3.26 8.77
C GLU A 134 10.73 -1.83 8.24
N PRO A 135 9.90 -1.40 7.26
CA PRO A 135 10.04 -0.09 6.64
C PRO A 135 9.91 1.03 7.68
N LEU A 136 10.74 2.07 7.54
CA LEU A 136 10.69 3.21 8.44
C LEU A 136 9.31 3.89 8.39
N PRO A 137 8.67 4.14 9.55
CA PRO A 137 7.41 4.85 9.59
C PRO A 137 7.60 6.29 9.13
N GLY A 138 6.59 6.84 8.45
CA GLY A 138 6.62 8.21 7.93
C GLY A 138 6.07 8.33 6.51
N GLU A 139 6.32 9.49 5.91
CA GLU A 139 5.91 9.79 4.55
C GLU A 139 6.94 9.27 3.55
N TRP A 140 6.48 8.38 2.69
CA TRP A 140 7.20 7.90 1.53
C TRP A 140 6.57 8.55 0.29
N ASN A 141 7.34 8.67 -0.78
CA ASN A 141 6.82 9.21 -2.04
C ASN A 141 7.38 8.43 -3.23
N ILE A 142 6.48 7.87 -4.04
CA ILE A 142 6.82 7.17 -5.27
C ILE A 142 6.60 8.15 -6.42
N ILE A 143 7.67 8.44 -7.16
CA ILE A 143 7.67 9.40 -8.25
C ILE A 143 7.99 8.67 -9.56
N LEU A 144 7.11 8.79 -10.55
CA LEU A 144 7.35 8.34 -11.92
C LEU A 144 7.40 9.54 -12.84
N LYS A 145 8.48 9.67 -13.60
CA LYS A 145 8.57 10.57 -14.75
C LYS A 145 8.55 9.73 -16.02
N LEU A 146 7.49 9.89 -16.80
CA LEU A 146 7.21 9.10 -17.98
C LEU A 146 7.28 9.97 -19.23
N ILE A 147 8.03 9.51 -20.23
CA ILE A 147 8.10 10.11 -21.56
C ILE A 147 7.67 9.03 -22.55
N GLY A 148 6.61 9.29 -23.32
CA GLY A 148 6.07 8.36 -24.31
C GLY A 148 4.55 8.25 -24.24
N TYR A 149 4.01 7.13 -24.72
CA TYR A 149 2.59 6.79 -24.67
C TYR A 149 2.43 5.42 -24.05
N GLY A 150 1.39 5.22 -23.26
CA GLY A 150 1.12 3.93 -22.66
C GLY A 150 0.28 4.01 -21.41
N GLU A 151 0.40 2.97 -20.59
CA GLU A 151 -0.21 2.88 -19.28
C GLU A 151 0.83 2.54 -18.21
N TYR A 152 0.56 2.98 -16.99
CA TYR A 152 1.33 2.57 -15.82
C TYR A 152 0.41 2.13 -14.70
N ARG A 153 0.95 1.31 -13.81
CA ARG A 153 0.35 0.95 -12.53
C ARG A 153 1.38 1.07 -11.42
N ILE A 154 0.97 1.69 -10.31
CA ILE A 154 1.69 1.64 -9.05
C ILE A 154 0.78 0.99 -8.02
N LEU A 155 1.25 -0.10 -7.42
CA LEU A 155 0.60 -0.77 -6.30
C LEU A 155 1.57 -0.77 -5.12
N ALA A 156 1.14 -0.28 -3.97
CA ALA A 156 1.88 -0.37 -2.72
C ALA A 156 0.96 -0.95 -1.65
N GLU A 157 1.42 -2.01 -0.98
CA GLU A 157 0.69 -2.62 0.12
C GLU A 157 1.62 -2.80 1.32
N ALA A 158 1.04 -2.71 2.51
CA ALA A 158 1.77 -2.91 3.75
C ALA A 158 1.12 -4.01 4.56
N TYR A 159 1.96 -4.80 5.21
CA TYR A 159 1.53 -5.75 6.20
C TYR A 159 1.76 -5.16 7.58
N VAL A 160 0.68 -4.97 8.33
CA VAL A 160 0.72 -4.43 9.69
C VAL A 160 0.53 -5.58 10.67
N ALA A 161 1.43 -5.66 11.65
CA ALA A 161 1.31 -6.54 12.81
C ALA A 161 0.68 -5.76 13.97
#